data_AF-V5B8G6-F1
#
_entry.id   AF-V5B8G6-F1
#
_cell.length_a   1.000
_cell.length_b   1.000
_cell.length_c   1.000
_cell.angle_alpha   90.00
_cell.angle_beta   90.00
_cell.angle_gamma   90.00
#
_symmetry.space_group_name_H-M   'P 1'
#
loop_
_entity.id
_entity.type
_entity.pdbx_description
1 polymer ?
#
loop_
_entity_poly.entity_id
_entity_poly.type
_entity_poly.pdbx_seq_one_letter_code
_entity_poly.pdbx_strand_id
1 'polypeptide(L)'
;MLYIQRGNFSEKNKANPLYLWVTDNNRSFVGPAVMRDGMNWLLASTLLHSDGKLHLLQRRGSIERSVISLSRLTEELKAIKSVLSTWAQKDVFFSKLSIPTAGLVAVLSGTSSDDTWSDEYLCLNATVTNAKKVKDGLKFTEPDSGVLWSVNTRGDGIRSVSLSHNFTLVASVTIEGTPSNNTPLLGAIFGDTNSSHTMGVLYTANNKWETIFKGETKPTTKSDNWESGKEYQVALMLQGNKSSIYIDGKSLGEEETLLTGEAPLELVSFCFGACGMKNFPVTVTNVFLYNRPLNPTEMTAIKDRKPVPKRAPEPQAGGVSQIIASAVSGPEKNSAAQAVPVTSDPHAFEEVSEGGAAKRNTSRTEDVQFVVPEVSLNSAGSGLLPLLLLLGLWGFAAA
;
A
#
# COMPACT_ATOMS: atom_id res chain seq x y z
N MET A 1 10.02 -6.77 1.14
CA MET A 1 9.49 -8.15 1.22
C MET A 1 8.93 -8.54 -0.14
N LEU A 2 9.07 -9.82 -0.50
CA LEU A 2 8.41 -10.41 -1.67
C LEU A 2 7.42 -11.48 -1.19
N TYR A 3 6.23 -11.53 -1.79
CA TYR A 3 5.30 -12.62 -1.55
C TYR A 3 4.55 -12.97 -2.83
N ILE A 4 3.89 -14.12 -2.82
CA ILE A 4 3.03 -14.59 -3.91
C ILE A 4 1.63 -14.80 -3.39
N GLN A 5 0.65 -14.38 -4.18
CA GLN A 5 -0.75 -14.52 -3.81
C GLN A 5 -1.55 -14.96 -5.03
N ARG A 6 -2.41 -15.96 -4.83
CA ARG A 6 -3.42 -16.33 -5.83
C ARG A 6 -4.52 -15.28 -5.83
N GLY A 7 -5.01 -14.93 -7.02
CA GLY A 7 -6.25 -14.17 -7.11
C GLY A 7 -7.37 -14.97 -6.44
N ASN A 8 -8.21 -14.30 -5.64
CA ASN A 8 -9.50 -14.89 -5.32
C ASN A 8 -10.44 -14.40 -6.42
N PHE A 9 -11.06 -15.30 -7.18
CA PHE A 9 -12.10 -14.93 -8.13
C PHE A 9 -13.24 -15.91 -7.86
N SER A 10 -14.27 -15.48 -7.11
CA SER A 10 -15.42 -16.32 -6.69
C SER A 10 -16.25 -16.90 -7.85
N GLU A 11 -16.01 -16.50 -9.10
CA GLU A 11 -16.67 -17.12 -10.23
C GLU A 11 -16.10 -18.51 -10.56
N LYS A 12 -16.95 -19.53 -10.42
CA LYS A 12 -16.67 -20.90 -10.88
C LYS A 12 -16.17 -20.85 -12.33
N ASN A 13 -15.01 -21.47 -12.58
CA ASN A 13 -14.36 -21.65 -13.88
C ASN A 13 -13.53 -20.49 -14.45
N LYS A 14 -13.17 -19.47 -13.65
CA LYS A 14 -12.13 -18.50 -14.08
C LYS A 14 -10.73 -18.96 -13.68
N ALA A 15 -9.77 -18.64 -14.55
CA ALA A 15 -8.35 -18.77 -14.28
C ALA A 15 -8.00 -18.10 -12.94
N ASN A 16 -7.27 -18.80 -12.07
CA ASN A 16 -6.75 -18.27 -10.81
C ASN A 16 -5.25 -17.97 -10.95
N PRO A 17 -4.88 -16.79 -11.46
CA PRO A 17 -3.49 -16.41 -11.62
C PRO A 17 -2.76 -16.27 -10.29
N LEU A 18 -1.47 -16.63 -10.32
CA LEU A 18 -0.54 -16.37 -9.22
C LEU A 18 0.18 -15.05 -9.49
N TYR A 19 0.07 -14.10 -8.55
CA TYR A 19 0.70 -12.79 -8.64
C TYR A 19 1.93 -12.72 -7.77
N LEU A 20 2.93 -11.99 -8.24
CA LEU A 20 4.11 -11.61 -7.47
C LEU A 20 3.90 -10.23 -6.85
N TRP A 21 4.26 -10.10 -5.58
CA TRP A 21 4.12 -8.89 -4.80
C TRP A 21 5.45 -8.40 -4.31
N VAL A 22 5.61 -7.08 -4.31
CA VAL A 22 6.68 -6.40 -3.58
C VAL A 22 6.08 -5.38 -2.64
N THR A 23 6.59 -5.33 -1.41
CA THR A 23 6.21 -4.32 -0.42
C THR A 23 7.41 -3.91 0.42
N ASP A 24 7.47 -2.65 0.80
CA ASP A 24 8.41 -2.09 1.78
C ASP A 24 7.77 -1.82 3.15
N ASN A 25 6.61 -2.45 3.42
CA ASN A 25 5.76 -2.25 4.59
C ASN A 25 4.91 -0.96 4.57
N ASN A 26 5.12 -0.06 3.60
CA ASN A 26 4.27 1.11 3.37
C ASN A 26 3.50 1.00 2.06
N ARG A 27 4.20 0.72 0.96
CA ARG A 27 3.62 0.54 -0.37
C ARG A 27 3.58 -0.94 -0.72
N SER A 28 2.62 -1.34 -1.56
CA SER A 28 2.67 -2.66 -2.19
C SER A 28 2.35 -2.55 -3.67
N PHE A 29 3.19 -3.17 -4.49
CA PHE A 29 3.04 -3.20 -5.94
C PHE A 29 2.73 -4.62 -6.40
N VAL A 30 1.74 -4.71 -7.28
CA VAL A 30 1.34 -5.94 -7.96
C VAL A 30 2.21 -6.13 -9.19
N GLY A 31 3.12 -7.09 -9.12
CA GLY A 31 3.85 -7.55 -10.29
C GLY A 31 2.97 -8.31 -11.27
N PRO A 32 3.49 -8.60 -12.48
CA PRO A 32 2.77 -9.40 -13.46
C PRO A 32 2.41 -10.77 -12.89
N ALA A 33 1.32 -11.36 -13.41
CA ALA A 33 0.95 -12.73 -13.09
C ALA A 33 2.05 -13.69 -13.57
N VAL A 34 2.66 -14.40 -12.62
CA VAL A 34 3.71 -15.41 -12.87
C VAL A 34 3.12 -16.76 -13.27
N MET A 35 1.78 -16.88 -13.25
CA MET A 35 1.01 -18.02 -13.75
C MET A 35 -0.42 -17.56 -14.07
N ARG A 36 -1.00 -18.02 -15.18
CA ARG A 36 -2.38 -17.68 -15.59
C ARG A 36 -3.35 -18.85 -15.64
N ASP A 37 -2.88 -20.10 -15.76
CA ASP A 37 -3.76 -21.24 -16.02
C ASP A 37 -4.10 -22.04 -14.74
N GLY A 38 -5.36 -22.46 -14.62
CA GLY A 38 -5.95 -23.16 -13.49
C GLY A 38 -6.18 -24.67 -13.70
N MET A 39 -5.76 -25.25 -14.84
CA MET A 39 -6.06 -26.66 -15.15
C MET A 39 -5.39 -27.68 -14.22
N ASN A 40 -4.33 -27.31 -13.48
CA ASN A 40 -3.69 -28.18 -12.49
C ASN A 40 -3.72 -27.53 -11.10
N TRP A 41 -3.95 -28.34 -10.06
CA TRP A 41 -3.88 -27.87 -8.68
C TRP A 41 -2.45 -27.40 -8.38
N LEU A 42 -2.26 -26.13 -8.02
CA LEU A 42 -1.01 -25.67 -7.41
C LEU A 42 -1.03 -26.15 -5.96
N LEU A 43 -0.14 -27.09 -5.66
CA LEU A 43 -0.04 -27.70 -4.33
C LEU A 43 0.85 -26.85 -3.42
N ALA A 44 1.92 -26.28 -3.98
CA ALA A 44 2.85 -25.42 -3.26
C ALA A 44 3.62 -24.51 -4.21
N SER A 45 4.08 -23.38 -3.71
CA SER A 45 4.97 -22.47 -4.43
C SER A 45 5.91 -21.76 -3.47
N THR A 46 7.15 -21.55 -3.88
CA THR A 46 8.15 -20.80 -3.11
C THR A 46 8.98 -19.90 -4.03
N LEU A 47 9.35 -18.73 -3.51
CA LEU A 47 10.23 -17.78 -4.16
C LEU A 47 11.64 -17.93 -3.60
N LEU A 48 12.64 -17.93 -4.49
CA LEU A 48 14.05 -17.88 -4.11
C LEU A 48 14.73 -16.71 -4.83
N HIS A 49 15.29 -15.79 -4.05
CA HIS A 49 16.18 -14.75 -4.56
C HIS A 49 17.62 -15.08 -4.15
N SER A 50 18.45 -15.49 -5.11
CA SER A 50 19.86 -15.83 -4.91
C SER A 50 20.70 -15.28 -6.06
N ASP A 51 21.90 -14.78 -5.76
CA ASP A 51 22.87 -14.31 -6.75
C ASP A 51 22.29 -13.27 -7.73
N GLY A 52 21.44 -12.39 -7.21
CA GLY A 52 20.77 -11.34 -7.98
C GLY A 52 19.73 -11.85 -8.99
N LYS A 53 19.29 -13.10 -8.88
CA LYS A 53 18.26 -13.73 -9.70
C LYS A 53 17.06 -14.15 -8.85
N LEU A 54 15.87 -14.02 -9.42
CA LEU A 54 14.62 -14.45 -8.80
C LEU A 54 14.13 -15.72 -9.48
N HIS A 55 13.77 -16.72 -8.68
CA HIS A 55 13.22 -17.99 -9.14
C HIS A 55 11.91 -18.28 -8.42
N LEU A 56 11.02 -18.97 -9.12
CA LEU A 56 9.77 -19.48 -8.59
C LEU A 56 9.77 -20.99 -8.77
N LEU A 57 9.77 -21.70 -7.64
CA LEU A 57 9.58 -23.14 -7.61
C LEU A 57 8.10 -23.41 -7.35
N GLN A 58 7.49 -24.27 -8.17
CA GLN A 58 6.07 -24.61 -8.05
C GLN A 58 5.90 -26.12 -8.10
N ARG A 59 5.09 -26.65 -7.20
CA ARG A 59 4.56 -28.01 -7.29
C ARG A 59 3.14 -27.94 -7.80
N ARG A 60 2.90 -28.57 -8.95
CA ARG A 60 1.59 -28.70 -9.57
C ARG A 60 1.19 -30.18 -9.57
N GLY A 61 -0.09 -30.48 -9.52
CA GLY A 61 -0.54 -31.87 -9.60
C GLY A 61 -1.95 -32.04 -10.13
N SER A 62 -2.23 -33.29 -10.45
CA SER A 62 -3.55 -33.88 -10.66
C SER A 62 -3.72 -35.06 -9.70
N ILE A 63 -4.84 -35.77 -9.79
CA ILE A 63 -5.13 -36.95 -8.96
C ILE A 63 -4.01 -38.00 -9.03
N GLU A 64 -3.37 -38.16 -10.19
CA GLU A 64 -2.44 -39.27 -10.45
C GLU A 64 -0.98 -38.84 -10.57
N ARG A 65 -0.69 -37.54 -10.75
CA ARG A 65 0.69 -37.06 -11.04
C ARG A 65 0.97 -35.71 -10.40
N SER A 66 2.22 -35.48 -10.03
CA SER A 66 2.70 -34.14 -9.66
C SER A 66 3.99 -33.80 -10.40
N VAL A 67 4.13 -32.53 -10.77
CA VAL A 67 5.29 -31.97 -11.47
C VAL A 67 5.83 -30.81 -10.64
N ILE A 68 7.15 -30.73 -10.52
CA ILE A 68 7.85 -29.59 -9.95
C ILE A 68 8.45 -28.80 -11.11
N SER A 69 8.13 -27.51 -11.19
CA SER A 69 8.67 -26.59 -12.18
C SER A 69 9.48 -25.49 -11.50
N LEU A 70 10.67 -25.20 -12.04
CA LEU A 70 11.50 -24.07 -11.62
C LEU A 70 11.52 -23.03 -12.74
N SER A 71 10.96 -21.86 -12.48
CA SER A 71 10.91 -20.74 -13.43
C SER A 71 11.86 -19.63 -13.01
N ARG A 72 12.58 -19.05 -13.97
CA ARG A 72 13.40 -17.87 -13.74
C ARG A 72 12.60 -16.61 -14.05
N LEU A 73 12.44 -15.76 -13.05
CA LEU A 73 11.61 -14.54 -13.12
C LEU A 73 12.46 -13.30 -13.46
N THR A 74 13.11 -13.32 -14.63
CA THR A 74 14.07 -12.26 -15.02
C THR A 74 13.38 -10.93 -15.28
N GLU A 75 12.29 -10.93 -16.05
CA GLU A 75 11.57 -9.71 -16.41
C GLU A 75 10.80 -9.15 -15.21
N GLU A 76 10.25 -10.01 -14.37
CA GLU A 76 9.56 -9.61 -13.14
C GLU A 76 10.54 -8.99 -12.15
N LEU A 77 11.74 -9.56 -12.00
CA LEU A 77 12.78 -8.95 -11.19
C LEU A 77 13.23 -7.59 -11.74
N LYS A 78 13.31 -7.43 -13.06
CA LYS A 78 13.62 -6.14 -13.70
C LYS A 78 12.52 -5.11 -13.41
N ALA A 79 11.26 -5.49 -13.53
CA ALA A 79 10.11 -4.64 -13.18
C ALA A 79 10.14 -4.24 -11.69
N ILE A 80 10.38 -5.19 -10.78
CA ILE A 80 10.51 -4.92 -9.35
C ILE A 80 11.64 -3.92 -9.08
N LYS A 81 12.83 -4.12 -9.67
CA LYS A 81 13.95 -3.18 -9.52
C LYS A 81 13.59 -1.78 -10.02
N SER A 82 12.84 -1.68 -11.12
CA SER A 82 12.36 -0.40 -11.64
C SER A 82 11.44 0.30 -10.65
N VAL A 83 10.46 -0.42 -10.09
CA VAL A 83 9.51 0.12 -9.09
C VAL A 83 10.23 0.55 -7.81
N LEU A 84 11.12 -0.28 -7.28
CA LEU A 84 11.93 0.05 -6.10
C LEU A 84 12.82 1.29 -6.33
N SER A 85 13.37 1.44 -7.54
CA SER A 85 14.12 2.65 -7.92
C SER A 85 13.21 3.88 -7.91
N THR A 86 12.00 3.78 -8.44
CA THR A 86 11.01 4.88 -8.40
C THR A 86 10.69 5.26 -6.95
N TRP A 87 10.41 4.29 -6.07
CA TRP A 87 10.11 4.55 -4.66
C TRP A 87 11.25 5.31 -3.97
N ALA A 88 12.50 4.85 -4.16
CA ALA A 88 13.66 5.52 -3.59
C ALA A 88 13.85 6.95 -4.11
N GLN A 89 13.65 7.17 -5.42
CA GLN A 89 13.76 8.51 -6.01
C GLN A 89 12.67 9.46 -5.50
N LYS A 90 11.43 8.97 -5.34
CA LYS A 90 10.32 9.76 -4.80
C LYS A 90 10.52 10.07 -3.32
N ASP A 91 10.97 9.11 -2.51
CA ASP A 91 11.30 9.35 -1.11
C ASP A 91 12.39 10.41 -0.97
N VAL A 92 13.45 10.36 -1.79
CA VAL A 92 14.50 11.40 -1.83
C VAL A 92 13.92 12.76 -2.24
N PHE A 93 13.02 12.80 -3.23
CA PHE A 93 12.37 14.03 -3.67
C PHE A 93 11.53 14.67 -2.57
N PHE A 94 10.66 13.90 -1.91
CA PHE A 94 9.81 14.41 -0.83
C PHE A 94 10.62 14.80 0.41
N SER A 95 11.64 14.02 0.76
CA SER A 95 12.54 14.36 1.88
C SER A 95 13.28 15.68 1.64
N LYS A 96 13.66 15.99 0.39
CA LYS A 96 14.25 17.29 0.05
C LYS A 96 13.29 18.46 0.25
N LEU A 97 11.98 18.23 0.26
CA LEU A 97 10.93 19.21 0.55
C LEU A 97 10.45 19.16 2.01
N SER A 98 11.22 18.51 2.88
CA SER A 98 10.89 18.29 4.30
C SER A 98 9.61 17.46 4.52
N ILE A 99 9.06 16.84 3.48
CA ILE A 99 7.84 16.02 3.57
C ILE A 99 8.23 14.66 4.18
N PRO A 100 7.55 14.21 5.25
CA PRO A 100 7.86 12.94 5.88
C PRO A 100 7.56 11.77 4.93
N THR A 101 8.50 10.85 4.78
CA THR A 101 8.33 9.64 3.95
C THR A 101 8.01 8.40 4.78
N ALA A 102 8.24 8.46 6.09
CA ALA A 102 7.87 7.41 7.02
C ALA A 102 6.35 7.23 7.03
N GLY A 103 5.88 6.04 6.64
CA GLY A 103 4.46 5.71 6.55
C GLY A 103 3.74 6.30 5.33
N LEU A 104 4.44 6.95 4.41
CA LEU A 104 3.85 7.48 3.17
C LEU A 104 3.53 6.33 2.21
N VAL A 105 2.27 6.16 1.84
CA VAL A 105 1.76 5.03 1.05
C VAL A 105 1.64 5.39 -0.42
N ALA A 106 1.03 6.53 -0.72
CA ALA A 106 0.74 6.96 -2.08
C ALA A 106 0.68 8.48 -2.16
N VAL A 107 0.94 9.02 -3.35
CA VAL A 107 0.86 10.46 -3.63
C VAL A 107 0.19 10.68 -4.98
N LEU A 108 -0.86 11.50 -5.01
CA LEU A 108 -1.47 11.99 -6.24
C LEU A 108 -1.07 13.45 -6.47
N SER A 109 -0.37 13.73 -7.57
CA SER A 109 0.15 15.07 -7.88
C SER A 109 -0.01 15.39 -9.38
N GLY A 110 1.06 15.71 -10.11
CA GLY A 110 0.98 16.18 -11.49
C GLY A 110 0.68 15.12 -12.56
N THR A 111 0.70 13.82 -12.21
CA THR A 111 0.58 12.73 -13.19
C THR A 111 -0.88 12.27 -13.34
N SER A 112 -1.53 12.60 -14.47
CA SER A 112 -2.91 12.20 -14.74
C SER A 112 -3.21 12.06 -16.25
N SER A 113 -4.21 11.23 -16.56
CA SER A 113 -4.93 11.10 -17.84
C SER A 113 -6.39 11.57 -17.67
N ASP A 114 -7.21 11.41 -18.72
CA ASP A 114 -8.63 11.81 -18.72
C ASP A 114 -9.45 11.09 -17.63
N ASP A 115 -9.13 9.82 -17.37
CA ASP A 115 -9.87 8.92 -16.46
C ASP A 115 -9.06 8.46 -15.23
N THR A 116 -7.79 8.83 -15.13
CA THR A 116 -6.88 8.30 -14.12
C THR A 116 -6.00 9.39 -13.50
N TRP A 117 -5.98 9.47 -12.17
CA TRP A 117 -4.97 10.21 -11.42
C TRP A 117 -3.92 9.20 -10.92
N SER A 118 -2.70 9.30 -11.46
CA SER A 118 -1.67 8.30 -11.21
C SER A 118 -0.98 8.53 -9.87
N ASP A 119 -0.76 7.44 -9.14
CA ASP A 119 0.08 7.45 -7.95
C ASP A 119 1.55 7.57 -8.34
N GLU A 120 2.25 8.52 -7.73
CA GLU A 120 3.67 8.77 -7.94
C GLU A 120 4.55 7.57 -7.51
N TYR A 121 4.04 6.67 -6.66
CA TYR A 121 4.65 5.39 -6.29
C TYR A 121 4.19 4.20 -7.14
N LEU A 122 3.32 4.42 -8.15
CA LEU A 122 2.84 3.43 -9.12
C LEU A 122 2.00 2.28 -8.53
N CYS A 123 1.44 2.45 -7.33
CA CYS A 123 0.73 1.39 -6.62
C CYS A 123 -0.79 1.58 -6.66
N LEU A 124 -1.27 2.81 -6.44
CA LEU A 124 -2.69 3.09 -6.19
C LEU A 124 -3.22 4.25 -7.03
N ASN A 125 -3.57 3.99 -8.29
CA ASN A 125 -4.20 5.02 -9.13
C ASN A 125 -5.64 5.31 -8.68
N ALA A 126 -6.09 6.55 -8.88
CA ALA A 126 -7.46 6.96 -8.63
C ALA A 126 -8.24 7.12 -9.94
N THR A 127 -9.55 6.91 -9.89
CA THR A 127 -10.45 7.10 -11.03
C THR A 127 -10.95 8.54 -11.05
N VAL A 128 -10.86 9.17 -12.22
CA VAL A 128 -11.23 10.57 -12.45
C VAL A 128 -12.53 10.62 -13.24
N THR A 129 -13.38 11.60 -12.93
CA THR A 129 -14.57 11.93 -13.70
C THR A 129 -14.56 13.43 -14.01
N ASN A 130 -14.50 13.78 -15.30
CA ASN A 130 -14.61 15.14 -15.83
C ASN A 130 -13.74 16.19 -15.13
N ALA A 131 -12.42 15.99 -15.11
CA ALA A 131 -11.48 16.93 -14.50
C ALA A 131 -10.53 17.56 -15.51
N LYS A 132 -10.11 18.80 -15.24
CA LYS A 132 -9.04 19.48 -15.99
C LYS A 132 -7.72 19.33 -15.26
N LYS A 133 -6.68 18.93 -15.97
CA LYS A 133 -5.33 18.87 -15.42
C LYS A 133 -4.84 20.27 -15.06
N VAL A 134 -4.28 20.41 -13.86
CA VAL A 134 -3.57 21.61 -13.43
C VAL A 134 -2.19 21.21 -12.91
N LYS A 135 -1.37 22.20 -12.54
CA LYS A 135 -0.08 21.92 -11.90
C LYS A 135 -0.34 21.18 -10.58
N ASP A 136 0.32 20.03 -10.43
CA ASP A 136 0.30 19.21 -9.22
C ASP A 136 -1.09 18.67 -8.80
N GLY A 137 -2.07 18.65 -9.72
CA GLY A 137 -3.36 18.00 -9.47
C GLY A 137 -4.45 18.28 -10.52
N LEU A 138 -5.69 18.36 -10.05
CA LEU A 138 -6.90 18.40 -10.88
C LEU A 138 -7.86 19.53 -10.45
N LYS A 139 -8.54 20.10 -11.44
CA LYS A 139 -9.61 21.07 -11.27
C LYS A 139 -10.94 20.48 -11.72
N PHE A 140 -11.92 20.52 -10.83
CA PHE A 140 -13.27 20.00 -11.02
C PHE A 140 -14.23 21.17 -11.22
N THR A 141 -14.84 21.30 -12.41
CA THR A 141 -15.73 22.43 -12.73
C THR A 141 -17.19 22.06 -12.91
N GLU A 142 -17.47 20.77 -13.15
CA GLU A 142 -18.82 20.28 -13.44
C GLU A 142 -19.48 19.70 -12.17
N PRO A 143 -20.82 19.68 -12.07
CA PRO A 143 -21.51 19.15 -10.90
C PRO A 143 -21.18 17.70 -10.56
N ASP A 144 -20.92 16.87 -11.56
CA ASP A 144 -20.60 15.44 -11.36
C ASP A 144 -19.10 15.16 -11.45
N SER A 145 -18.27 16.20 -11.55
CA SER A 145 -16.81 16.06 -11.62
C SER A 145 -16.21 15.76 -10.25
N GLY A 146 -15.22 14.88 -10.25
CA GLY A 146 -14.55 14.45 -9.03
C GLY A 146 -13.60 13.29 -9.25
N VAL A 147 -13.14 12.74 -8.13
CA VAL A 147 -12.26 11.58 -8.11
C VAL A 147 -12.79 10.59 -7.08
N LEU A 148 -12.77 9.31 -7.45
CA LEU A 148 -12.97 8.19 -6.55
C LEU A 148 -11.66 7.41 -6.45
N TRP A 149 -11.11 7.32 -5.25
CA TRP A 149 -9.84 6.66 -4.99
C TRP A 149 -10.04 5.48 -4.05
N SER A 150 -10.16 4.29 -4.61
CA SER A 150 -10.34 3.05 -3.87
C SER A 150 -9.01 2.44 -3.48
N VAL A 151 -8.70 2.47 -2.19
CA VAL A 151 -7.46 1.92 -1.64
C VAL A 151 -7.64 0.47 -1.22
N ASN A 152 -8.71 0.18 -0.48
CA ASN A 152 -9.14 -1.17 -0.11
C ASN A 152 -10.62 -1.35 -0.50
N THR A 153 -10.98 -2.49 -1.08
CA THR A 153 -12.36 -2.80 -1.50
C THR A 153 -12.87 -4.10 -0.86
N ARG A 154 -14.16 -4.11 -0.51
CA ARG A 154 -14.82 -5.27 0.08
C ARG A 154 -15.05 -6.32 -1.03
N GLY A 155 -14.28 -7.41 -1.03
CA GLY A 155 -14.41 -8.50 -2.00
C GLY A 155 -13.13 -9.33 -2.20
N ASP A 156 -13.16 -10.15 -3.25
CA ASP A 156 -12.11 -11.11 -3.64
C ASP A 156 -10.90 -10.48 -4.34
N GLY A 157 -10.91 -9.15 -4.43
CA GLY A 157 -9.79 -8.39 -4.96
C GLY A 157 -8.52 -8.66 -4.18
N ILE A 158 -7.46 -8.79 -4.94
CA ILE A 158 -6.10 -8.68 -4.47
C ILE A 158 -5.94 -7.42 -3.59
N ARG A 159 -5.59 -7.62 -2.31
CA ARG A 159 -5.47 -6.55 -1.31
C ARG A 159 -4.12 -5.87 -1.41
N SER A 160 -4.10 -4.55 -1.62
CA SER A 160 -2.88 -3.83 -1.98
C SER A 160 -2.19 -3.11 -0.81
N VAL A 161 -2.82 -2.78 0.33
CA VAL A 161 -2.11 -1.98 1.36
C VAL A 161 -2.49 -2.32 2.82
N SER A 162 -1.46 -2.38 3.67
CA SER A 162 -1.50 -2.36 5.13
C SER A 162 -1.97 -1.01 5.71
N LEU A 163 -3.17 -0.55 5.36
CA LEU A 163 -3.89 0.49 6.14
C LEU A 163 -4.68 -0.19 7.26
N SER A 164 -4.03 -1.05 8.04
CA SER A 164 -4.77 -2.02 8.87
C SER A 164 -5.68 -1.34 9.90
N HIS A 165 -5.24 -0.23 10.52
CA HIS A 165 -6.03 0.43 11.58
C HIS A 165 -5.93 1.95 11.63
N ASN A 166 -5.00 2.56 10.88
CA ASN A 166 -4.75 3.99 10.90
C ASN A 166 -4.53 4.52 9.50
N PHE A 167 -4.95 5.75 9.25
CA PHE A 167 -4.51 6.50 8.08
C PHE A 167 -4.54 8.00 8.33
N THR A 168 -3.77 8.73 7.52
CA THR A 168 -3.94 10.17 7.34
C THR A 168 -3.95 10.48 5.85
N LEU A 169 -5.04 11.09 5.35
CA LEU A 169 -5.10 11.69 4.02
C LEU A 169 -4.90 13.19 4.16
N VAL A 170 -4.00 13.78 3.38
CA VAL A 170 -3.75 15.23 3.34
C VAL A 170 -3.87 15.72 1.91
N ALA A 171 -4.58 16.82 1.66
CA ALA A 171 -4.69 17.44 0.34
C ALA A 171 -4.64 18.98 0.42
N SER A 172 -4.07 19.62 -0.60
CA SER A 172 -4.24 21.07 -0.82
C SER A 172 -5.50 21.29 -1.66
N VAL A 173 -6.37 22.20 -1.23
CA VAL A 173 -7.63 22.49 -1.92
C VAL A 173 -7.83 24.00 -2.09
N THR A 174 -8.40 24.40 -3.22
CA THR A 174 -8.77 25.79 -3.49
C THR A 174 -10.20 25.83 -4.02
N ILE A 175 -11.10 26.44 -3.27
CA ILE A 175 -12.52 26.60 -3.63
C ILE A 175 -12.65 27.84 -4.51
N GLU A 176 -13.34 27.73 -5.64
CA GLU A 176 -13.54 28.85 -6.58
C GLU A 176 -14.97 29.35 -6.56
N GLY A 177 -15.19 30.56 -6.04
CA GLY A 177 -16.50 31.17 -5.91
C GLY A 177 -17.25 30.70 -4.66
N THR A 178 -18.55 31.01 -4.62
CA THR A 178 -19.44 30.62 -3.51
C THR A 178 -20.49 29.64 -3.98
N PRO A 179 -20.57 28.43 -3.39
CA PRO A 179 -21.58 27.47 -3.78
C PRO A 179 -22.97 27.98 -3.36
N SER A 180 -24.02 27.53 -4.05
CA SER A 180 -25.40 27.90 -3.69
C SER A 180 -25.96 27.07 -2.52
N ASN A 181 -25.37 25.90 -2.26
CA ASN A 181 -25.77 24.97 -1.20
C ASN A 181 -24.51 24.40 -0.53
N ASN A 182 -24.69 23.54 0.47
CA ASN A 182 -23.59 22.77 1.03
C ASN A 182 -22.99 21.85 -0.06
N THR A 183 -21.69 21.95 -0.25
CA THR A 183 -20.97 21.21 -1.29
C THR A 183 -19.87 20.35 -0.66
N PRO A 184 -19.70 19.09 -1.10
CA PRO A 184 -18.58 18.26 -0.66
C PRO A 184 -17.24 18.79 -1.16
N LEU A 185 -16.23 18.64 -0.32
CA LEU A 185 -14.85 18.93 -0.67
C LEU A 185 -14.03 17.66 -0.74
N LEU A 186 -14.02 16.91 0.36
CA LEU A 186 -13.20 15.72 0.55
C LEU A 186 -13.95 14.76 1.48
N GLY A 187 -13.95 13.47 1.14
CA GLY A 187 -14.58 12.44 1.95
C GLY A 187 -13.77 11.15 2.00
N ALA A 188 -13.98 10.38 3.06
CA ALA A 188 -13.47 9.04 3.24
C ALA A 188 -14.61 8.11 3.66
N ILE A 189 -14.67 6.94 3.03
CA ILE A 189 -15.51 5.81 3.43
C ILE A 189 -14.56 4.71 3.85
N PHE A 190 -14.71 4.20 5.07
CA PHE A 190 -13.83 3.18 5.60
C PHE A 190 -14.57 2.25 6.56
N GLY A 191 -14.12 1.00 6.69
CA GLY A 191 -14.83 0.04 7.53
C GLY A 191 -14.22 -1.35 7.54
N ASP A 192 -14.69 -2.16 8.49
CA ASP A 192 -14.40 -3.58 8.61
C ASP A 192 -15.52 -4.41 7.94
N THR A 193 -15.59 -5.73 8.18
CA THR A 193 -16.67 -6.60 7.71
C THR A 193 -18.05 -6.19 8.27
N ASN A 194 -18.09 -5.67 9.49
CA ASN A 194 -19.31 -5.49 10.28
C ASN A 194 -19.92 -4.09 10.13
N SER A 195 -19.11 -3.10 9.79
CA SER A 195 -19.49 -1.69 9.86
C SER A 195 -18.79 -0.85 8.80
N SER A 196 -19.51 0.16 8.29
CA SER A 196 -18.96 1.20 7.44
C SER A 196 -19.09 2.55 8.13
N HIS A 197 -18.07 3.37 7.98
CA HIS A 197 -17.96 4.71 8.54
C HIS A 197 -17.64 5.69 7.41
N THR A 198 -18.13 6.91 7.58
CA THR A 198 -17.86 8.01 6.66
C THR A 198 -17.34 9.18 7.49
N MET A 199 -16.33 9.86 6.98
CA MET A 199 -15.96 11.19 7.44
C MET A 199 -15.76 12.11 6.24
N GLY A 200 -16.06 13.40 6.37
CA GLY A 200 -15.85 14.33 5.26
C GLY A 200 -16.02 15.79 5.63
N VAL A 201 -15.53 16.64 4.74
CA VAL A 201 -15.61 18.10 4.84
C VAL A 201 -16.51 18.62 3.73
N LEU A 202 -17.40 19.52 4.13
CA LEU A 202 -18.24 20.33 3.26
C LEU A 202 -17.93 21.80 3.48
N TYR A 203 -18.27 22.59 2.48
CA TYR A 203 -18.24 24.03 2.55
C TYR A 203 -19.60 24.58 2.13
N THR A 204 -20.03 25.62 2.84
CA THR A 204 -21.38 26.18 2.74
C THR A 204 -21.39 27.53 2.03
N ALA A 205 -22.54 27.93 1.51
CA ALA A 205 -22.77 29.25 0.91
C ALA A 205 -22.48 30.43 1.87
N ASN A 206 -22.53 30.18 3.19
CA ASN A 206 -22.26 31.17 4.24
C ASN A 206 -20.79 31.20 4.66
N ASN A 207 -19.89 30.73 3.79
CA ASN A 207 -18.45 30.71 4.04
C ASN A 207 -18.05 29.88 5.27
N LYS A 208 -18.83 28.87 5.67
CA LYS A 208 -18.50 27.97 6.80
C LYS A 208 -18.08 26.60 6.34
N TRP A 209 -17.11 26.03 7.05
CA TRP A 209 -16.81 24.60 7.02
C TRP A 209 -17.86 23.82 7.81
N GLU A 210 -18.18 22.64 7.30
CA GLU A 210 -19.08 21.68 7.95
C GLU A 210 -18.46 20.28 7.87
N THR A 211 -18.57 19.49 8.93
CA THR A 211 -18.08 18.10 8.97
C THR A 211 -19.23 17.13 8.95
N ILE A 212 -19.04 16.00 8.27
CA ILE A 212 -19.92 14.84 8.38
C ILE A 212 -19.12 13.71 8.99
N PHE A 213 -19.70 13.07 9.99
CA PHE A 213 -19.30 11.77 10.50
C PHE A 213 -20.50 10.81 10.42
N LYS A 214 -20.22 9.50 10.40
CA LYS A 214 -21.14 8.35 10.31
C LYS A 214 -22.65 8.64 10.44
N GLY A 215 -23.40 8.49 9.35
CA GLY A 215 -24.87 8.39 9.40
C GLY A 215 -25.62 9.65 9.85
N GLU A 216 -24.91 10.75 10.15
CA GLU A 216 -25.54 12.02 10.41
C GLU A 216 -26.19 12.55 9.11
N THR A 217 -27.49 12.80 9.17
CA THR A 217 -28.21 13.49 8.07
C THR A 217 -27.89 14.98 8.03
N LYS A 218 -27.21 15.51 9.05
CA LYS A 218 -26.91 16.93 9.22
C LYS A 218 -25.47 17.13 9.69
N PRO A 219 -24.69 17.99 9.02
CA PRO A 219 -23.35 18.33 9.47
C PRO A 219 -23.34 18.99 10.85
N THR A 220 -22.36 18.66 11.68
CA THR A 220 -22.37 18.94 13.13
C THR A 220 -21.53 20.15 13.54
N THR A 221 -20.37 20.37 12.92
CA THR A 221 -19.41 21.38 13.40
C THR A 221 -19.23 22.52 12.42
N LYS A 222 -19.44 23.76 12.89
CA LYS A 222 -19.16 25.00 12.13
C LYS A 222 -17.96 25.71 12.72
N SER A 223 -16.96 26.01 11.90
CA SER A 223 -15.72 26.66 12.37
C SER A 223 -15.46 28.02 11.71
N ASP A 224 -14.18 28.40 11.62
CA ASP A 224 -13.68 29.58 10.93
C ASP A 224 -14.23 29.70 9.50
N ASN A 225 -14.25 30.93 8.99
CA ASN A 225 -14.73 31.16 7.64
C ASN A 225 -13.71 30.65 6.61
N TRP A 226 -14.20 30.05 5.53
CA TRP A 226 -13.41 29.82 4.33
C TRP A 226 -13.54 31.00 3.36
N GLU A 227 -12.55 31.13 2.48
CA GLU A 227 -12.42 32.23 1.52
C GLU A 227 -12.20 31.66 0.13
N SER A 228 -12.92 32.20 -0.86
CA SER A 228 -12.77 31.80 -2.26
C SER A 228 -11.37 32.16 -2.78
N GLY A 229 -10.75 31.26 -3.55
CA GLY A 229 -9.44 31.44 -4.15
C GLY A 229 -8.26 31.23 -3.21
N LYS A 230 -8.51 31.00 -1.92
CA LYS A 230 -7.48 30.67 -0.94
C LYS A 230 -7.23 29.16 -0.91
N GLU A 231 -5.96 28.78 -0.89
CA GLU A 231 -5.55 27.40 -0.69
C GLU A 231 -5.64 27.03 0.80
N TYR A 232 -6.22 25.86 1.07
CA TYR A 232 -6.32 25.24 2.39
C TYR A 232 -5.66 23.86 2.37
N GLN A 233 -4.97 23.49 3.45
CA GLN A 233 -4.61 22.10 3.69
C GLN A 233 -5.74 21.40 4.45
N VAL A 234 -6.29 20.34 3.88
CA VAL A 234 -7.32 19.52 4.52
C VAL A 234 -6.69 18.19 4.91
N ALA A 235 -6.92 17.71 6.14
CA ALA A 235 -6.52 16.38 6.56
C ALA A 235 -7.69 15.58 7.13
N LEU A 236 -7.83 14.33 6.70
CA LEU A 236 -8.71 13.33 7.27
C LEU A 236 -7.85 12.26 7.96
N MET A 237 -8.11 11.99 9.23
CA MET A 237 -7.27 11.11 10.03
C MET A 237 -8.10 10.08 10.78
N LEU A 238 -7.68 8.82 10.72
CA LEU A 238 -8.15 7.73 11.56
C LEU A 238 -7.01 7.25 12.44
N GLN A 239 -7.23 7.28 13.75
CA GLN A 239 -6.30 6.80 14.78
C GLN A 239 -7.03 5.81 15.69
N GLY A 240 -6.85 4.51 15.44
CA GLY A 240 -7.57 3.45 16.11
C GLY A 240 -9.06 3.55 15.81
N ASN A 241 -9.86 3.84 16.82
CA ASN A 241 -11.28 4.10 16.68
C ASN A 241 -11.62 5.59 16.48
N LYS A 242 -10.64 6.51 16.49
CA LYS A 242 -10.91 7.95 16.49
C LYS A 242 -10.74 8.55 15.10
N SER A 243 -11.80 9.13 14.56
CA SER A 243 -11.81 9.86 13.30
C SER A 243 -11.73 11.36 13.56
N SER A 244 -10.88 12.08 12.85
CA SER A 244 -10.67 13.52 13.06
C SER A 244 -10.36 14.24 11.75
N ILE A 245 -10.74 15.50 11.70
CA ILE A 245 -10.63 16.35 10.51
C ILE A 245 -9.89 17.62 10.88
N TYR A 246 -8.98 18.06 10.02
CA TYR A 246 -8.20 19.28 10.22
C TYR A 246 -8.23 20.18 8.98
N ILE A 247 -8.25 21.49 9.21
CA ILE A 247 -8.03 22.52 8.19
C ILE A 247 -6.84 23.36 8.65
N ASP A 248 -5.79 23.44 7.83
CA ASP A 248 -4.56 24.18 8.12
C ASP A 248 -3.94 23.80 9.48
N GLY A 249 -4.00 22.52 9.83
CA GLY A 249 -3.50 21.99 11.11
C GLY A 249 -4.39 22.29 12.32
N LYS A 250 -5.49 23.03 12.18
CA LYS A 250 -6.49 23.24 13.23
C LYS A 250 -7.55 22.14 13.18
N SER A 251 -7.87 21.54 14.33
CA SER A 251 -8.94 20.54 14.42
C SER A 251 -10.29 21.19 14.08
N LEU A 252 -11.02 20.55 13.17
CA LEU A 252 -12.34 20.94 12.73
C LEU A 252 -13.44 20.12 13.42
N GLY A 253 -13.13 18.88 13.80
CA GLY A 253 -14.08 17.97 14.41
C GLY A 253 -13.46 16.60 14.61
N GLU A 254 -13.99 15.85 15.57
CA GLU A 254 -13.52 14.54 15.96
C GLU A 254 -14.68 13.69 16.48
N GLU A 255 -14.68 12.42 16.11
CA GLU A 255 -15.67 11.45 16.56
C GLU A 255 -15.07 10.06 16.73
N GLU A 256 -15.56 9.33 17.74
CA GLU A 256 -15.27 7.92 17.93
C GLU A 256 -16.12 7.05 16.99
N THR A 257 -15.45 6.23 16.21
CA THR A 257 -16.02 5.20 15.35
C THR A 257 -16.32 3.94 16.16
N LEU A 258 -17.24 3.11 15.68
CA LEU A 258 -17.54 1.81 16.29
C LEU A 258 -16.55 0.71 15.87
N LEU A 259 -15.41 1.10 15.28
CA LEU A 259 -14.34 0.15 14.97
C LEU A 259 -13.70 -0.28 16.29
N THR A 260 -13.65 -1.58 16.55
CA THR A 260 -13.03 -2.13 17.77
C THR A 260 -11.51 -2.07 17.74
N GLY A 261 -10.91 -1.65 16.61
CA GLY A 261 -9.45 -1.56 16.42
C GLY A 261 -8.74 -2.92 16.32
N GLU A 262 -9.47 -4.02 16.51
CA GLU A 262 -8.94 -5.39 16.40
C GLU A 262 -9.02 -5.95 14.97
N ALA A 263 -10.04 -5.51 14.21
CA ALA A 263 -10.26 -5.94 12.84
C ALA A 263 -9.59 -4.98 11.83
N PRO A 264 -8.90 -5.50 10.80
CA PRO A 264 -8.30 -4.66 9.77
C PRO A 264 -9.37 -3.96 8.93
N LEU A 265 -9.05 -2.78 8.42
CA LEU A 265 -9.91 -2.08 7.45
C LEU A 265 -10.04 -2.89 6.15
N GLU A 266 -11.24 -3.36 5.86
CA GLU A 266 -11.58 -4.06 4.61
C GLU A 266 -11.98 -3.12 3.48
N LEU A 267 -12.49 -1.94 3.84
CA LEU A 267 -12.90 -0.91 2.91
C LEU A 267 -12.17 0.38 3.28
N VAL A 268 -11.53 1.00 2.31
CA VAL A 268 -10.99 2.36 2.39
C VAL A 268 -11.09 2.99 1.01
N SER A 269 -11.94 4.00 0.89
CA SER A 269 -12.11 4.79 -0.33
C SER A 269 -12.13 6.27 0.02
N PHE A 270 -11.49 7.08 -0.81
CA PHE A 270 -11.51 8.53 -0.72
C PHE A 270 -12.25 9.11 -1.91
N CYS A 271 -12.86 10.26 -1.72
CA CYS A 271 -13.48 11.01 -2.81
C CYS A 271 -13.10 12.48 -2.73
N PHE A 272 -13.02 13.13 -3.90
CA PHE A 272 -12.71 14.54 -4.07
C PHE A 272 -13.73 15.17 -5.02
N GLY A 273 -14.18 16.40 -4.75
CA GLY A 273 -15.24 17.03 -5.55
C GLY A 273 -16.61 16.40 -5.27
N ALA A 274 -17.29 15.88 -6.31
CA ALA A 274 -18.68 15.44 -6.23
C ALA A 274 -19.00 14.48 -5.06
N CYS A 275 -18.19 13.46 -4.75
CA CYS A 275 -18.38 12.66 -3.52
C CYS A 275 -19.82 12.11 -3.27
N GLY A 276 -20.60 11.83 -4.32
CA GLY A 276 -22.00 11.41 -4.19
C GLY A 276 -23.02 12.56 -4.02
N MET A 277 -22.57 13.81 -4.03
CA MET A 277 -23.38 15.02 -4.15
C MET A 277 -22.92 15.86 -5.36
N LYS A 278 -23.55 17.01 -5.59
CA LYS A 278 -23.09 17.92 -6.66
C LYS A 278 -21.88 18.70 -6.20
N ASN A 279 -20.81 18.62 -6.97
CA ASN A 279 -19.61 19.44 -6.86
C ASN A 279 -19.91 20.92 -7.19
N PHE A 280 -19.04 21.79 -6.69
CA PHE A 280 -18.91 23.17 -7.11
C PHE A 280 -17.44 23.43 -7.43
N PRO A 281 -17.08 24.37 -8.33
CA PRO A 281 -15.71 24.54 -8.78
C PRO A 281 -14.66 24.51 -7.67
N VAL A 282 -13.78 23.52 -7.75
CA VAL A 282 -12.72 23.29 -6.76
C VAL A 282 -11.49 22.70 -7.43
N THR A 283 -10.32 23.11 -6.97
CA THR A 283 -9.03 22.56 -7.38
C THR A 283 -8.45 21.76 -6.23
N VAL A 284 -8.01 20.53 -6.50
CA VAL A 284 -7.34 19.66 -5.54
C VAL A 284 -5.95 19.34 -6.06
N THR A 285 -4.94 19.57 -5.23
CA THR A 285 -3.53 19.31 -5.56
C THR A 285 -2.84 18.59 -4.42
N ASN A 286 -1.74 17.90 -4.77
CA ASN A 286 -0.80 17.33 -3.80
C ASN A 286 -1.48 16.51 -2.69
N VAL A 287 -2.05 15.38 -3.07
CA VAL A 287 -2.72 14.46 -2.14
C VAL A 287 -1.70 13.46 -1.61
N PHE A 288 -1.60 13.31 -0.29
CA PHE A 288 -0.71 12.37 0.39
C PHE A 288 -1.51 11.43 1.28
N LEU A 289 -1.22 10.13 1.18
CA LEU A 289 -1.83 9.10 2.02
C LEU A 289 -0.78 8.45 2.90
N TYR A 290 -1.01 8.45 4.21
CA TYR A 290 -0.14 7.81 5.20
C TYR A 290 -0.86 6.66 5.90
N ASN A 291 -0.12 5.61 6.29
CA ASN A 291 -0.61 4.47 7.08
C ASN A 291 -0.53 4.69 8.60
N ARG A 292 -0.45 5.95 9.03
CA ARG A 292 -0.29 6.35 10.43
C ARG A 292 -0.87 7.74 10.69
N PRO A 293 -1.15 8.10 11.95
CA PRO A 293 -1.42 9.49 12.31
C PRO A 293 -0.19 10.38 12.03
N LEU A 294 -0.46 11.62 11.65
CA LEU A 294 0.54 12.67 11.52
C LEU A 294 0.44 13.66 12.67
N ASN A 295 1.58 14.16 13.14
CA ASN A 295 1.59 15.23 14.13
C ASN A 295 1.51 16.64 13.47
N PRO A 296 1.25 17.72 14.24
CA PRO A 296 1.15 19.08 13.71
C PRO A 296 2.40 19.57 12.96
N THR A 297 3.60 19.16 13.37
CA THR A 297 4.85 19.52 12.70
C THR A 297 4.93 18.87 11.31
N GLU A 298 4.53 17.61 11.20
CA GLU A 298 4.47 16.87 9.94
C GLU A 298 3.44 17.45 8.98
N MET A 299 2.24 17.79 9.46
CA MET A 299 1.22 18.45 8.64
C MET A 299 1.72 19.81 8.12
N THR A 300 2.40 20.58 8.98
CA THR A 300 3.00 21.87 8.62
C THR A 300 4.08 21.69 7.55
N ALA A 301 4.94 20.68 7.68
CA ALA A 301 5.95 20.37 6.67
C ALA A 301 5.33 20.03 5.30
N ILE A 302 4.22 19.27 5.28
CA ILE A 302 3.48 18.96 4.05
C ILE A 302 2.86 20.21 3.42
N LYS A 303 2.41 21.17 4.24
CA LYS A 303 1.84 22.44 3.77
C LYS A 303 2.91 23.33 3.16
N ASP A 304 4.01 23.50 3.90
CA ASP A 304 5.09 24.42 3.54
C ASP A 304 5.94 23.93 2.37
N ARG A 305 6.13 22.60 2.27
CA ARG A 305 6.95 21.92 1.24
C ARG A 305 8.33 22.56 1.08
N LYS A 306 8.89 23.04 2.20
CA LYS A 306 10.12 23.83 2.21
C LYS A 306 11.32 22.97 1.85
N PRO A 307 12.16 23.42 0.90
CA PRO A 307 13.42 22.76 0.63
C PRO A 307 14.28 22.68 1.90
N VAL A 308 14.84 21.50 2.17
CA VAL A 308 15.86 21.35 3.22
C VAL A 308 17.08 22.17 2.78
N PRO A 309 17.55 23.13 3.60
CA PRO A 309 18.74 23.90 3.28
C PRO A 309 19.91 22.94 3.01
N LYS A 310 20.57 23.09 1.85
CA LYS A 310 21.83 22.38 1.61
C LYS A 310 22.83 22.91 2.64
N ARG A 311 23.27 22.05 3.54
CA ARG A 311 24.42 22.35 4.40
C ARG A 311 25.58 22.72 3.48
N ALA A 312 26.13 23.93 3.61
CA ALA A 312 27.39 24.24 2.98
C ALA A 312 28.43 23.20 3.45
N PRO A 313 29.39 22.79 2.61
CA PRO A 313 30.49 21.96 3.08
C PRO A 313 31.11 22.68 4.28
N GLU A 314 31.07 22.06 5.45
CA GLU A 314 31.84 22.53 6.59
C GLU A 314 33.30 22.61 6.12
N PRO A 315 33.98 23.76 6.27
CA PRO A 315 35.40 23.81 5.99
C PRO A 315 36.06 22.78 6.91
N GLN A 316 36.66 21.75 6.30
CA GLN A 316 37.44 20.79 7.05
C GLN A 316 38.56 21.55 7.75
N ALA A 317 38.44 21.70 9.06
CA ALA A 317 39.53 22.18 9.89
C ALA A 317 40.71 21.23 9.68
N GLY A 318 41.82 21.79 9.21
CA GLY A 318 43.07 21.09 8.94
C GLY A 318 43.50 20.21 10.10
N GLY A 319 44.08 19.07 9.75
CA GLY A 319 44.36 17.97 10.66
C GLY A 319 45.15 18.34 11.91
N VAL A 320 44.74 17.72 13.01
CA VAL A 320 45.59 17.47 14.16
C VAL A 320 45.52 15.97 14.44
N SER A 321 46.61 15.26 14.14
CA SER A 321 46.82 13.90 14.61
C SER A 321 46.90 13.91 16.14
N GLN A 322 45.93 13.30 16.81
CA GLN A 322 46.11 12.88 18.20
C GLN A 322 46.49 11.40 18.25
N ILE A 323 47.77 11.20 18.53
CA ILE A 323 48.39 9.95 18.95
C ILE A 323 47.67 9.49 20.23
N ILE A 324 47.01 8.34 20.20
CA ILE A 324 46.54 7.67 21.43
C ILE A 324 47.60 6.64 21.81
N ALA A 325 48.30 6.93 22.90
CA ALA A 325 49.24 6.03 23.54
C ALA A 325 48.50 4.82 24.15
N SER A 326 49.09 3.64 23.94
CA SER A 326 48.75 2.42 24.67
C SER A 326 49.08 2.57 26.15
N ALA A 327 48.12 2.23 27.02
CA ALA A 327 48.40 1.83 28.39
C ALA A 327 47.59 0.57 28.71
N VAL A 328 48.32 -0.51 28.86
CA VAL A 328 47.91 -1.82 29.35
C VAL A 328 47.49 -1.69 30.81
N SER A 329 46.35 -2.30 31.18
CA SER A 329 46.17 -2.86 32.51
C SER A 329 45.15 -4.00 32.46
N GLY A 330 45.56 -5.15 32.99
CA GLY A 330 44.70 -6.24 33.45
C GLY A 330 45.46 -6.98 34.54
N PRO A 331 44.96 -8.10 35.07
CA PRO A 331 43.57 -8.51 35.26
C PRO A 331 43.26 -8.70 36.76
N GLU A 332 41.99 -8.84 37.15
CA GLU A 332 41.64 -9.54 38.40
C GLU A 332 40.52 -10.55 38.18
N LYS A 333 40.73 -11.71 38.79
CA LYS A 333 40.15 -13.04 38.59
C LYS A 333 39.32 -13.32 39.87
N ASN A 334 38.09 -13.80 39.90
CA ASN A 334 37.64 -15.18 39.64
C ASN A 334 36.15 -15.25 40.03
N SER A 335 35.32 -15.98 39.27
CA SER A 335 34.52 -17.10 39.81
C SER A 335 33.91 -17.89 38.66
N ALA A 336 34.14 -19.19 38.66
CA ALA A 336 33.78 -20.14 37.62
C ALA A 336 32.85 -21.22 38.17
N ALA A 337 31.85 -21.60 37.38
CA ALA A 337 31.19 -22.92 37.25
C ALA A 337 29.81 -22.69 36.59
N GLN A 338 29.27 -23.50 35.70
CA GLN A 338 29.65 -24.74 35.03
C GLN A 338 28.70 -24.88 33.83
N ALA A 339 29.20 -25.35 32.69
CA ALA A 339 28.39 -25.76 31.56
C ALA A 339 28.34 -27.29 31.50
N VAL A 340 27.14 -27.87 31.33
CA VAL A 340 26.95 -29.22 30.77
C VAL A 340 25.65 -29.23 29.93
N PRO A 341 25.66 -29.84 28.74
CA PRO A 341 24.57 -29.83 27.75
C PRO A 341 23.66 -31.06 27.88
N VAL A 342 22.39 -30.98 27.43
CA VAL A 342 21.56 -32.18 27.22
C VAL A 342 20.62 -32.01 26.02
N THR A 343 20.99 -32.77 24.98
CA THR A 343 20.22 -33.50 23.96
C THR A 343 18.71 -33.28 23.80
N SER A 344 18.33 -33.07 22.53
CA SER A 344 17.02 -33.32 21.95
C SER A 344 16.82 -34.82 21.72
N ASP A 345 15.67 -35.37 22.14
CA ASP A 345 15.06 -36.54 21.51
C ASP A 345 13.52 -36.42 21.57
N PRO A 346 12.78 -36.83 20.52
CA PRO A 346 11.34 -36.62 20.40
C PRO A 346 10.55 -37.89 20.70
N HIS A 347 9.54 -37.85 21.58
CA HIS A 347 8.50 -38.87 21.60
C HIS A 347 7.14 -38.35 22.11
N ALA A 348 6.12 -38.86 21.42
CA ALA A 348 4.73 -39.06 21.82
C ALA A 348 3.81 -37.82 21.89
N PHE A 349 3.08 -37.58 20.80
CA PHE A 349 1.74 -36.99 20.88
C PHE A 349 0.72 -38.13 21.02
N GLU A 350 -0.13 -38.01 22.04
CA GLU A 350 -1.30 -38.85 22.27
C GLU A 350 -2.31 -38.72 21.13
N GLU A 351 -2.80 -39.88 20.70
CA GLU A 351 -3.87 -40.07 19.73
C GLU A 351 -5.20 -40.12 20.50
N VAL A 352 -6.08 -39.14 20.29
CA VAL A 352 -7.49 -39.23 20.74
C VAL A 352 -8.29 -39.90 19.64
N SER A 353 -8.77 -41.10 19.96
CA SER A 353 -9.59 -41.95 19.13
C SER A 353 -11.07 -41.56 19.23
N GLU A 354 -11.72 -41.27 18.11
CA GLU A 354 -13.18 -41.41 17.95
C GLU A 354 -13.46 -42.39 16.79
N GLY A 355 -14.21 -43.43 17.12
CA GLY A 355 -14.47 -44.58 16.25
C GLY A 355 -15.60 -44.35 15.24
N GLY A 356 -15.49 -45.04 14.11
CA GLY A 356 -16.55 -45.17 13.12
C GLY A 356 -16.26 -46.33 12.18
N ALA A 357 -16.93 -47.47 12.40
CA ALA A 357 -16.75 -48.71 11.67
C ALA A 357 -17.29 -48.67 10.23
N ALA A 358 -16.58 -49.30 9.28
CA ALA A 358 -17.15 -50.30 8.35
C ALA A 358 -16.14 -50.94 7.39
N LYS A 359 -16.10 -52.28 7.45
CA LYS A 359 -15.93 -53.29 6.38
C LYS A 359 -14.61 -53.41 5.58
N ARG A 360 -13.86 -54.46 5.98
CA ARG A 360 -13.20 -55.52 5.18
C ARG A 360 -13.23 -55.36 3.65
N ASN A 361 -12.05 -55.49 3.05
CA ASN A 361 -11.74 -56.62 2.16
C ASN A 361 -10.22 -56.82 2.00
N THR A 362 -9.87 -58.08 1.77
CA THR A 362 -8.56 -58.71 1.95
C THR A 362 -7.72 -58.70 0.68
N SER A 363 -6.40 -58.74 0.89
CA SER A 363 -5.38 -59.52 0.16
C SER A 363 -4.48 -58.84 -0.87
N ARG A 364 -3.19 -59.17 -0.67
CA ARG A 364 -2.14 -59.51 -1.63
C ARG A 364 -1.03 -58.48 -1.85
N THR A 365 0.08 -58.77 -1.18
CA THR A 365 1.46 -58.35 -1.46
C THR A 365 1.92 -58.89 -2.82
N GLU A 366 2.42 -58.02 -3.69
CA GLU A 366 3.41 -58.38 -4.71
C GLU A 366 4.45 -57.24 -4.83
N ASP A 367 5.72 -57.63 -4.75
CA ASP A 367 6.90 -56.83 -5.03
C ASP A 367 6.88 -56.30 -6.46
N VAL A 368 7.09 -55.00 -6.66
CA VAL A 368 7.43 -54.45 -7.98
C VAL A 368 8.59 -53.46 -7.87
N GLN A 369 9.62 -53.82 -8.63
CA GLN A 369 10.89 -53.16 -8.89
C GLN A 369 10.76 -51.67 -9.25
N PHE A 370 11.60 -50.82 -8.64
CA PHE A 370 11.79 -49.42 -9.03
C PHE A 370 12.42 -49.34 -10.43
N VAL A 371 11.70 -48.75 -11.39
CA VAL A 371 12.25 -48.21 -12.63
C VAL A 371 12.20 -46.69 -12.52
N VAL A 372 13.36 -46.03 -12.57
CA VAL A 372 13.51 -44.58 -12.61
C VAL A 372 13.28 -44.11 -14.05
N PRO A 373 12.30 -43.24 -14.36
CA PRO A 373 12.25 -42.58 -15.66
C PRO A 373 13.02 -41.26 -15.61
N GLU A 374 13.83 -41.02 -16.63
CA GLU A 374 14.60 -39.79 -16.88
C GLU A 374 13.74 -38.51 -16.81
N VAL A 375 14.27 -37.50 -16.14
CA VAL A 375 13.71 -36.15 -16.12
C VAL A 375 14.02 -35.45 -17.44
N SER A 376 13.01 -35.34 -18.31
CA SER A 376 13.07 -34.52 -19.52
C SER A 376 12.83 -33.04 -19.18
N LEU A 377 13.87 -32.21 -19.32
CA LEU A 377 13.81 -30.75 -19.17
C LEU A 377 13.34 -30.13 -20.49
N ASN A 378 12.02 -29.94 -20.64
CA ASN A 378 11.48 -29.18 -21.77
C ASN A 378 11.35 -27.70 -21.40
N SER A 379 12.25 -26.88 -21.96
CA SER A 379 12.19 -25.43 -21.94
C SER A 379 11.03 -24.93 -22.82
N ALA A 380 9.87 -24.66 -22.22
CA ALA A 380 8.78 -23.96 -22.89
C ALA A 380 8.90 -22.45 -22.63
N GLY A 381 9.36 -21.72 -23.66
CA GLY A 381 9.37 -20.26 -23.67
C GLY A 381 7.94 -19.71 -23.60
N SER A 382 7.64 -18.99 -22.52
CA SER A 382 6.40 -18.23 -22.38
C SER A 382 6.50 -16.98 -23.26
N GLY A 383 5.79 -16.98 -24.39
CA GLY A 383 5.63 -15.81 -25.25
C GLY A 383 4.91 -14.66 -24.51
N LEU A 384 5.65 -13.58 -24.27
CA LEU A 384 5.12 -12.29 -23.83
C LEU A 384 4.61 -11.50 -25.04
N LEU A 385 3.35 -11.07 -25.00
CA LEU A 385 2.88 -9.89 -25.74
C LEU A 385 2.95 -8.67 -24.81
N PRO A 386 3.32 -7.49 -25.31
CA PRO A 386 3.89 -6.42 -24.50
C PRO A 386 2.79 -5.56 -23.86
N LEU A 387 2.81 -5.46 -22.54
CA LEU A 387 2.12 -4.40 -21.78
C LEU A 387 3.08 -3.23 -21.47
N LEU A 388 4.12 -3.06 -22.29
CA LEU A 388 5.21 -2.10 -22.10
C LEU A 388 4.95 -0.71 -22.71
N LEU A 389 3.71 -0.35 -23.04
CA LEU A 389 3.37 0.92 -23.70
C LEU A 389 3.08 2.11 -22.77
N LEU A 390 3.48 2.08 -21.49
CA LEU A 390 3.34 3.24 -20.59
C LEU A 390 4.65 3.74 -19.96
N LEU A 391 5.81 3.28 -20.43
CA LEU A 391 7.11 3.81 -20.02
C LEU A 391 7.82 4.44 -21.23
N GLY A 392 7.38 5.63 -21.63
CA GLY A 392 8.04 6.39 -22.69
C GLY A 392 7.48 7.80 -22.83
N LEU A 393 8.08 8.75 -22.11
CA LEU A 393 8.63 10.02 -22.62
C LEU A 393 9.02 10.90 -21.42
N TRP A 394 10.26 10.76 -20.97
CA TRP A 394 10.94 11.82 -20.23
C TRP A 394 11.81 12.57 -21.23
N GLY A 395 11.26 13.66 -21.76
CA GLY A 395 12.02 14.66 -22.52
C GLY A 395 12.38 15.81 -21.58
N PHE A 396 13.68 16.01 -21.38
CA PHE A 396 14.27 17.19 -20.75
C PHE A 396 13.79 18.47 -21.45
N ALA A 397 13.48 19.51 -20.67
CA ALA A 397 13.72 20.89 -21.06
C ALA A 397 13.85 21.76 -19.81
N ALA A 398 15.10 22.03 -19.45
CA ALA A 398 15.49 23.21 -18.70
C ALA A 398 15.77 24.32 -19.72
N ALA A 399 15.10 25.46 -19.57
CA ALA A 399 15.56 26.81 -19.93
C ALA A 399 14.64 27.80 -19.20
#